data_AF-A0A372F5E2-F1
#
_entry.id   AF-A0A372F5E2-F1
#
_cell.length_a   1.000
_cell.length_b   1.000
_cell.length_c   1.000
_cell.angle_alpha   90.00
_cell.angle_beta   90.00
_cell.angle_gamma   90.00
#
_symmetry.space_group_name_H-M   'P 1'
#
loop_
_entity.id
_entity.type
_entity.pdbx_description
1 polymer ?
#
loop_
_entity_poly.entity_id
_entity_poly.type
_entity_poly.pdbx_seq_one_letter_code
_entity_poly.pdbx_strand_id
1 'polypeptide(L)'
;MTKIIFTFFIVLLLVIGKAQSRIDMMETKKPYTILVLMNATPQWLSLTRNQRSQFFEKQVMPIFQKVGQAVEVKLFDSEYFHAKVSDFMIISTENLNQYKLLIELLRDSKIYGVPYFEIVDIIVGQENLFADFNEVLRKEKND
;
A
#
# COMPACT_ATOMS: atom_id res chain seq x y z
N MET A 1 19.27 45.20 -24.52
CA MET A 1 18.04 44.69 -23.86
C MET A 1 18.04 43.18 -23.61
N THR A 2 18.87 42.38 -24.29
CA THR A 2 18.88 40.91 -24.20
C THR A 2 19.50 40.32 -22.91
N LYS A 3 20.45 41.03 -22.27
CA LYS A 3 21.10 40.54 -21.03
C LYS A 3 20.15 40.51 -19.82
N ILE A 4 19.25 41.48 -19.69
CA ILE A 4 18.33 41.59 -18.54
C ILE A 4 17.30 40.46 -18.56
N ILE A 5 16.79 40.08 -19.73
CA ILE A 5 15.83 38.98 -19.91
C ILE A 5 16.47 37.63 -19.54
N PHE A 6 17.74 37.43 -19.91
CA PHE A 6 18.47 36.19 -19.61
C PHE A 6 18.75 36.03 -18.10
N THR A 7 19.06 37.12 -17.40
CA THR A 7 19.26 37.09 -15.94
C THR A 7 17.95 36.80 -15.20
N PHE A 8 16.83 37.36 -15.64
CA PHE A 8 15.51 37.06 -15.05
C PHE A 8 15.10 35.60 -15.23
N PHE A 9 15.40 35.02 -16.39
CA PHE A 9 15.10 33.61 -16.68
C PHE A 9 15.94 32.65 -15.83
N ILE A 10 17.22 32.96 -15.61
CA ILE A 10 18.11 32.18 -14.71
C ILE A 10 17.64 32.26 -13.25
N VAL A 11 17.23 33.44 -12.79
CA VAL A 11 16.70 33.62 -11.42
C VAL A 11 15.39 32.84 -11.26
N LEU A 12 14.50 32.86 -12.25
CA LEU A 12 13.25 32.09 -12.22
C LEU A 12 13.51 30.57 -12.18
N LEU A 13 14.47 30.08 -12.97
CA LEU A 13 14.91 28.67 -12.94
C LEU A 13 15.53 28.28 -11.59
N LEU A 14 16.31 29.16 -10.96
CA LEU A 14 16.88 28.94 -9.64
C LEU A 14 15.82 28.95 -8.53
N VAL A 15 14.78 29.77 -8.66
CA VAL A 15 13.65 29.81 -7.71
C VAL A 15 12.79 28.55 -7.83
N ILE A 16 12.49 28.10 -9.05
CA ILE A 16 11.75 26.84 -9.29
C ILE A 16 12.58 25.64 -8.82
N GLY A 17 13.89 25.63 -9.11
CA GLY A 17 14.80 24.57 -8.64
C GLY A 17 14.91 24.50 -7.12
N LYS A 18 14.91 25.65 -6.43
CA LYS A 18 14.88 25.71 -4.95
C LYS A 18 13.53 25.31 -4.36
N ALA A 19 12.41 25.62 -5.02
CA ALA A 19 11.08 25.17 -4.60
C ALA A 19 10.95 23.65 -4.73
N GLN A 20 11.41 23.09 -5.85
CA GLN A 20 11.45 21.64 -6.08
C GLN A 20 12.42 20.94 -5.09
N SER A 21 13.60 21.51 -4.85
CA SER A 21 14.57 20.93 -3.90
C SER A 21 14.13 21.03 -2.44
N ARG A 22 13.27 21.99 -2.09
CA ARG A 22 12.64 22.06 -0.75
C ARG A 22 11.56 21.00 -0.56
N ILE A 23 10.84 20.64 -1.63
CA ILE A 23 9.89 19.52 -1.63
C ILE A 23 10.64 18.17 -1.54
N ASP A 24 11.84 18.08 -2.12
CA ASP A 24 12.71 16.89 -2.07
C ASP A 24 13.57 16.74 -0.79
N MET A 25 13.47 17.65 0.20
CA MET A 25 14.22 17.48 1.47
C MET A 25 13.60 16.40 2.34
N MET A 26 13.99 15.14 2.09
CA MET A 26 13.70 13.94 2.89
C MET A 26 12.30 13.97 3.52
N GLU A 27 11.27 13.93 2.69
CA GLU A 27 9.99 13.42 3.16
C GLU A 27 10.25 11.95 3.52
N THR A 28 10.28 11.64 4.83
CA THR A 28 10.33 10.24 5.27
C THR A 28 9.04 9.61 4.75
N LYS A 29 9.16 8.88 3.63
CA LYS A 29 8.01 8.33 2.92
C LYS A 29 7.34 7.31 3.84
N LYS A 30 6.29 7.74 4.53
CA LYS A 30 5.58 6.87 5.46
C LYS A 30 5.02 5.68 4.70
N PRO A 31 5.08 4.46 5.26
CA PRO A 31 4.52 3.30 4.61
C PRO A 31 3.01 3.47 4.43
N TYR A 32 2.51 2.97 3.31
CA TYR A 32 1.09 2.74 3.12
C TYR A 32 0.65 1.61 4.05
N THR A 33 -0.45 1.84 4.76
CA THR A 33 -1.25 0.80 5.41
C THR A 33 -2.44 0.50 4.52
N ILE A 34 -2.54 -0.75 4.10
CA ILE A 34 -3.57 -1.22 3.17
C ILE A 34 -4.36 -2.33 3.84
N LEU A 35 -5.65 -2.11 4.07
CA LEU A 35 -6.57 -3.14 4.52
C LEU A 35 -7.21 -3.75 3.29
N VAL A 36 -7.17 -5.08 3.21
CA VAL A 36 -7.95 -5.82 2.22
C VAL A 36 -8.95 -6.68 2.97
N LEU A 37 -10.23 -6.34 2.81
CA LEU A 37 -11.35 -7.02 3.45
C LEU A 37 -11.85 -8.13 2.54
N MET A 38 -12.09 -9.31 3.10
CA MET A 38 -12.33 -10.52 2.33
C MET A 38 -13.45 -11.37 2.94
N ASN A 39 -14.11 -12.14 2.09
CA ASN A 39 -15.02 -13.19 2.51
C ASN A 39 -14.61 -14.54 1.93
N ALA A 40 -14.48 -15.54 2.80
CA ALA A 40 -14.35 -16.93 2.41
C ALA A 40 -15.60 -17.39 1.65
N THR A 41 -15.41 -17.96 0.46
CA THR A 41 -16.50 -18.45 -0.38
C THR A 41 -16.88 -19.90 -0.03
N PRO A 42 -18.04 -20.40 -0.50
CA PRO A 42 -18.38 -21.82 -0.38
C PRO A 42 -17.31 -22.76 -0.95
N GLN A 43 -16.59 -22.35 -2.00
CA GLN A 43 -15.51 -23.12 -2.61
C GLN A 43 -14.37 -23.35 -1.60
N TRP A 44 -13.97 -22.31 -0.87
CA TRP A 44 -12.98 -22.43 0.21
C TRP A 44 -13.49 -23.27 1.38
N LEU A 45 -14.73 -23.05 1.77
CA LEU A 45 -15.33 -23.72 2.92
C LEU A 45 -15.60 -25.21 2.66
N SER A 46 -15.77 -25.60 1.39
CA SER A 46 -15.89 -27.00 0.99
C SER A 46 -14.59 -27.82 1.14
N LEU A 47 -13.44 -27.14 1.23
CA LEU A 47 -12.15 -27.80 1.42
C LEU A 47 -12.01 -28.33 2.85
N THR A 48 -11.38 -29.50 2.96
CA THR A 48 -10.91 -30.01 4.26
C THR A 48 -9.81 -29.10 4.83
N ARG A 49 -9.64 -29.12 6.16
CA ARG A 49 -8.56 -28.37 6.83
C ARG A 49 -7.17 -28.69 6.25
N ASN A 50 -6.90 -29.96 5.93
CA ASN A 50 -5.64 -30.37 5.33
C ASN A 50 -5.43 -29.76 3.93
N GLN A 51 -6.47 -29.76 3.09
CA GLN A 51 -6.40 -29.13 1.77
C GLN A 51 -6.13 -27.62 1.87
N ARG A 52 -6.76 -26.94 2.85
CA ARG A 52 -6.50 -25.52 3.13
C ARG A 52 -5.06 -25.27 3.56
N SER A 53 -4.54 -26.05 4.51
CA SER A 53 -3.13 -25.94 4.96
C SER A 53 -2.16 -26.16 3.82
N GLN A 54 -2.34 -27.23 3.04
CA GLN A 54 -1.49 -27.55 1.91
C GLN A 54 -1.53 -26.46 0.83
N PHE A 55 -2.70 -25.90 0.55
CA PHE A 55 -2.83 -24.80 -0.39
C PHE A 55 -2.08 -23.56 0.12
N PHE A 56 -2.27 -23.21 1.39
CA PHE A 56 -1.62 -22.04 1.99
C PHE A 56 -0.08 -22.19 1.97
N GLU A 57 0.44 -23.32 2.45
CA GLU A 57 1.88 -23.60 2.47
C GLU A 57 2.52 -23.63 1.08
N LYS A 58 1.85 -24.24 0.09
CA LYS A 58 2.44 -24.48 -1.22
C LYS A 58 2.19 -23.37 -2.24
N GLN A 59 1.16 -22.55 -2.06
CA GLN A 59 0.78 -21.54 -3.04
C GLN A 59 0.78 -20.12 -2.47
N VAL A 60 0.27 -19.91 -1.26
CA VAL A 60 0.14 -18.57 -0.68
C VAL A 60 1.44 -18.10 -0.03
N MET A 61 2.06 -18.92 0.83
CA MET A 61 3.30 -18.57 1.51
C MET A 61 4.46 -18.20 0.57
N PRO A 62 4.68 -18.90 -0.57
CA PRO A 62 5.70 -18.50 -1.54
C PRO A 62 5.46 -17.12 -2.15
N ILE A 63 4.20 -16.71 -2.33
CA ILE A 63 3.85 -15.36 -2.82
C ILE A 63 4.28 -14.31 -1.79
N PHE A 64 3.94 -14.51 -0.51
CA PHE A 64 4.33 -13.60 0.57
C PHE A 64 5.86 -13.50 0.72
N GLN A 65 6.56 -14.63 0.66
CA GLN A 65 8.03 -14.66 0.72
C GLN A 65 8.66 -13.89 -0.43
N LYS A 66 8.09 -13.97 -1.64
CA LYS A 66 8.60 -13.28 -2.84
C LYS A 66 8.59 -11.75 -2.69
N VAL A 67 7.59 -11.19 -2.01
CA VAL A 67 7.46 -9.74 -1.78
C VAL A 67 7.94 -9.30 -0.39
N GLY A 68 8.29 -10.24 0.48
CA GLY A 68 8.48 -10.03 1.92
C GLY A 68 9.64 -9.10 2.32
N GLN A 69 10.53 -8.74 1.40
CA GLN A 69 11.56 -7.71 1.65
C GLN A 69 10.99 -6.29 1.67
N ALA A 70 9.88 -6.05 0.99
CA ALA A 70 9.29 -4.72 0.81
C ALA A 70 7.84 -4.62 1.29
N VAL A 71 7.19 -5.75 1.56
CA VAL A 71 5.78 -5.83 1.91
C VAL A 71 5.62 -6.70 3.15
N GLU A 72 5.09 -6.12 4.22
CA GLU A 72 4.66 -6.86 5.41
C GLU A 72 3.17 -7.18 5.27
N VAL A 73 2.78 -8.43 5.53
CA VAL A 73 1.39 -8.90 5.49
C VAL A 73 1.02 -9.54 6.82
N LYS A 74 -0.10 -9.12 7.41
CA LYS A 74 -0.70 -9.73 8.60
C LYS A 74 -2.12 -10.16 8.27
N LEU A 75 -2.45 -11.42 8.56
CA LEU A 75 -3.76 -12.02 8.32
C LEU A 75 -4.55 -12.07 9.63
N PHE A 76 -5.86 -11.85 9.53
CA PHE A 76 -6.77 -11.82 10.68
C PHE A 76 -8.11 -12.48 10.34
N ASP A 77 -8.60 -13.25 11.30
CA ASP A 77 -9.93 -13.87 11.31
C ASP A 77 -10.95 -12.89 11.90
N SER A 78 -12.12 -12.79 11.28
CA SER A 78 -13.20 -11.86 11.65
C SER A 78 -14.61 -12.49 11.59
N GLU A 79 -14.72 -13.74 11.16
CA GLU A 79 -15.98 -14.42 10.83
C GLU A 79 -16.93 -14.63 12.01
N TYR A 80 -16.43 -14.55 13.24
CA TYR A 80 -17.23 -14.58 14.47
C TYR A 80 -17.33 -13.21 15.16
N PHE A 81 -16.72 -12.16 14.59
CA PHE A 81 -16.74 -10.79 15.12
C PHE A 81 -17.50 -9.80 14.23
N HIS A 82 -17.57 -10.04 12.92
CA HIS A 82 -18.16 -9.10 11.96
C HIS A 82 -19.06 -9.82 10.94
N ALA A 83 -20.26 -9.29 10.73
CA ALA A 83 -21.28 -9.95 9.92
C ALA A 83 -21.03 -9.93 8.40
N LYS A 84 -20.16 -9.03 7.91
CA LYS A 84 -19.96 -8.80 6.47
C LYS A 84 -18.55 -9.12 5.95
N VAL A 85 -17.62 -9.38 6.86
CA VAL A 85 -16.20 -9.59 6.55
C VAL A 85 -15.76 -10.77 7.40
N SER A 86 -15.37 -11.87 6.76
CA SER A 86 -14.90 -13.06 7.45
C SER A 86 -13.40 -13.00 7.72
N ASP A 87 -12.64 -12.33 6.86
CA ASP A 87 -11.19 -12.27 6.93
C ASP A 87 -10.71 -10.90 6.49
N PHE A 88 -9.58 -10.46 7.03
CA PHE A 88 -8.90 -9.29 6.47
C PHE A 88 -7.39 -9.44 6.56
N MET A 89 -6.70 -8.74 5.67
CA MET A 89 -5.25 -8.58 5.77
C MET A 89 -4.88 -7.11 5.91
N ILE A 90 -3.92 -6.85 6.79
CA ILE A 90 -3.24 -5.55 6.89
C ILE A 90 -1.90 -5.70 6.21
N ILE A 91 -1.65 -4.84 5.22
CA ILE A 91 -0.43 -4.79 4.44
C ILE A 91 0.28 -3.47 4.72
N SER A 92 1.58 -3.51 5.00
CA SER A 92 2.43 -2.32 5.16
C SER A 92 3.54 -2.31 4.12
N THR A 93 3.71 -1.19 3.40
CA THR A 93 4.79 -1.05 2.40
C THR A 93 5.05 0.41 2.01
N GLU A 94 6.30 0.74 1.71
CA GLU A 94 6.66 2.00 1.01
C GLU A 94 6.67 1.84 -0.52
N ASN A 95 6.50 0.61 -1.03
CA ASN A 95 6.67 0.23 -2.42
C ASN A 95 5.37 -0.35 -3.02
N LEU A 96 4.55 0.54 -3.60
CA LEU A 96 3.29 0.14 -4.24
C LEU A 96 3.47 -0.80 -5.45
N ASN A 97 4.65 -0.85 -6.07
CA ASN A 97 4.90 -1.84 -7.13
C ASN A 97 5.01 -3.26 -6.57
N GLN A 98 5.59 -3.42 -5.38
CA GLN A 98 5.65 -4.72 -4.70
C GLN A 98 4.27 -5.13 -4.16
N TYR A 99 3.48 -4.17 -3.66
CA TYR A 99 2.07 -4.42 -3.37
C TYR A 99 1.27 -4.83 -4.62
N LYS A 100 1.44 -4.14 -5.76
CA LYS A 100 0.81 -4.55 -7.02
C LYS A 100 1.19 -5.99 -7.38
N LEU A 101 2.48 -6.33 -7.30
CA LEU A 101 2.95 -7.69 -7.57
C LEU A 101 2.30 -8.72 -6.64
N LEU A 102 2.18 -8.44 -5.35
CA LEU A 102 1.46 -9.28 -4.39
C LEU A 102 0.02 -9.54 -4.87
N ILE A 103 -0.73 -8.49 -5.20
CA ILE A 103 -2.13 -8.62 -5.62
C ILE A 103 -2.25 -9.39 -6.93
N GLU A 104 -1.42 -9.12 -7.94
CA GLU A 104 -1.44 -9.86 -9.21
C GLU A 104 -1.14 -11.36 -9.01
N LEU A 105 -0.15 -11.69 -8.17
CA LEU A 105 0.15 -13.10 -7.85
C LEU A 105 -0.98 -13.79 -7.10
N LEU A 106 -1.67 -13.08 -6.20
CA LEU A 106 -2.87 -13.62 -5.55
C LEU A 106 -4.01 -13.80 -6.56
N ARG A 107 -4.19 -12.88 -7.51
CA ARG A 107 -5.18 -12.98 -8.59
C ARG A 107 -4.95 -14.18 -9.50
N ASP A 108 -3.70 -14.52 -9.77
CA ASP A 108 -3.31 -15.70 -10.55
C ASP A 108 -3.44 -17.02 -9.76
N SER A 109 -3.68 -16.95 -8.45
CA SER A 109 -3.85 -18.13 -7.58
C SER A 109 -5.33 -18.53 -7.44
N LYS A 110 -5.58 -19.67 -6.78
CA LYS A 110 -6.96 -20.09 -6.45
C LYS A 110 -7.69 -19.16 -5.49
N ILE A 111 -6.98 -18.22 -4.82
CA ILE A 111 -7.63 -17.18 -4.01
C ILE A 111 -8.69 -16.46 -4.86
N TYR A 112 -8.37 -16.07 -6.09
CA TYR A 112 -9.30 -15.39 -7.01
C TYR A 112 -9.76 -16.30 -8.16
N GLY A 113 -8.89 -17.16 -8.70
CA GLY A 113 -9.18 -17.95 -9.89
C GLY A 113 -10.18 -19.11 -9.67
N VAL A 114 -10.27 -19.65 -8.45
CA VAL A 114 -11.29 -20.66 -8.04
C VAL A 114 -12.17 -20.06 -6.93
N PRO A 115 -12.45 -18.76 -7.07
CA PRO A 115 -12.54 -17.75 -6.01
C PRO A 115 -12.70 -18.35 -4.62
N TYR A 116 -11.60 -18.69 -3.95
CA TYR A 116 -11.65 -19.12 -2.54
C TYR A 116 -12.00 -17.95 -1.61
N PHE A 117 -11.63 -16.73 -2.00
CA PHE A 117 -12.03 -15.52 -1.31
C PHE A 117 -12.56 -14.49 -2.30
N GLU A 118 -13.56 -13.74 -1.86
CA GLU A 118 -14.04 -12.53 -2.53
C GLU A 118 -13.46 -11.30 -1.83
N ILE A 119 -13.04 -10.30 -2.60
CA ILE A 119 -12.63 -9.01 -2.05
C ILE A 119 -13.87 -8.17 -1.80
N VAL A 120 -14.05 -7.76 -0.55
CA VAL A 120 -15.13 -6.89 -0.11
C VAL A 120 -14.74 -5.43 -0.33
N ASP A 121 -13.54 -5.04 0.09
CA ASP A 121 -13.03 -3.67 -0.05
C ASP A 121 -11.50 -3.61 0.08
N ILE A 122 -10.91 -2.52 -0.41
CA ILE A 122 -9.50 -2.17 -0.22
C ILE A 122 -9.41 -0.73 0.29
N ILE A 123 -8.94 -0.57 1.52
CA ILE A 123 -8.78 0.74 2.17
C ILE A 123 -7.30 1.05 2.28
N VAL A 124 -6.86 2.18 1.72
CA VAL A 124 -5.45 2.60 1.72
C VAL A 124 -5.29 3.90 2.50
N GLY A 125 -4.29 3.97 3.37
CA GLY A 125 -3.92 5.18 4.08
C GLY A 125 -2.43 5.21 4.44
N GLN A 126 -1.99 6.31 5.04
CA GLN A 126 -0.65 6.46 5.61
C GLN A 126 -0.80 7.09 7.00
N GLU A 127 0.05 6.68 7.92
CA GLU A 127 -0.07 7.07 9.33
C GLU A 127 0.16 8.58 9.54
N ASN A 128 -0.78 9.26 10.20
CA ASN A 128 -0.62 10.63 10.69
C ASN A 128 -0.21 11.69 9.65
N LEU A 129 -0.63 11.59 8.38
CA LEU A 129 -0.30 12.61 7.35
C LEU A 129 -0.81 14.02 7.69
N PHE A 130 -1.88 14.13 8.47
CA PHE A 130 -2.36 15.43 8.96
C PHE A 130 -1.31 16.16 9.83
N ALA A 131 -0.52 15.43 10.62
CA ALA A 131 0.53 16.03 11.44
C ALA A 131 1.65 16.62 10.56
N ASP A 132 2.05 15.90 9.51
CA ASP A 132 3.06 16.36 8.55
C ASP A 132 2.59 17.65 7.87
N PHE A 133 1.32 17.70 7.45
CA PHE A 133 0.72 18.89 6.87
C PHE A 133 0.71 20.09 7.85
N ASN A 134 0.42 19.88 9.13
CA ASN A 134 0.49 20.94 10.14
C ASN A 134 1.91 21.49 10.32
N GLU A 135 2.94 20.66 10.19
CA GLU A 135 4.32 21.14 10.24
C GLU A 135 4.67 22.04 9.05
N VAL A 136 4.14 21.73 7.87
CA VAL A 136 4.28 22.58 6.67
C VAL A 136 3.66 23.95 6.94
N LEU A 137 2.41 24.00 7.41
CA LEU A 137 1.72 25.26 7.75
C LEU A 137 2.47 26.07 8.82
N ARG A 138 3.04 25.40 9.83
CA ARG A 138 3.85 26.07 10.86
C ARG A 138 5.12 26.70 10.28
N LYS A 139 5.77 26.05 9.32
CA LYS A 139 6.96 26.60 8.65
C LYS A 139 6.59 27.83 7.81
N GLU A 140 5.50 27.76 7.04
CA GLU A 140 5.01 28.88 6.21
C GLU A 140 4.65 30.14 7.02
N LYS A 141 4.16 30.00 8.26
CA LYS A 141 3.82 31.15 9.11
C LYS A 141 5.05 31.86 9.70
N ASN A 142 6.21 31.20 9.72
CA ASN A 142 7.44 31.71 10.33
C ASN A 142 8.46 32.24 9.29
N ASP A 143 8.18 32.08 8.00
CA ASP A 143 8.93 32.65 6.86
C ASP A 143 8.25 33.95 6.38
#